data_AF-A0A7M3LVB5-F1
#
_entry.id   AF-A0A7M3LVB5-F1
#
_cell.length_a   1.000
_cell.length_b   1.000
_cell.length_c   1.000
_cell.angle_alpha   90.00
_cell.angle_beta   90.00
_cell.angle_gamma   90.00
#
_symmetry.space_group_name_H-M   'P 1'
#
loop_
_entity.id
_entity.type
_entity.pdbx_description
1 polymer ?
#
loop_
_entity_poly.entity_id
_entity_poly.type
_entity_poly.pdbx_seq_one_letter_code
_entity_poly.pdbx_strand_id
1 'polypeptide(L)'
;MPEETETIENEQTSESEATVDETATEDGGTEEQPEVAQEAAAEPEEKPFDRKRFEAELRKKNSEAANLRKRLKEAEPLLAELKRRQDAERSESDRLTDQLAAAQEQITQTRQRLVRSHVQALAGSASDARAAFADPADAVGALDLDSYIDPDGDIDEAAIEADLQALLERKPHWAKAQPQEGPRRPAPDRTQASGAKQTRTLAPADEFAGWLKAQLKQ
;
A
#
# COMPACT_ATOMS: atom_id res chain seq x y z
N MET A 1 16.64 -33.63 33.50
CA MET A 1 17.84 -33.20 34.24
C MET A 1 18.10 -31.74 33.88
N PRO A 2 17.59 -30.78 34.65
CA PRO A 2 17.95 -29.37 34.51
C PRO A 2 18.98 -28.97 35.58
N GLU A 3 20.11 -28.48 35.11
CA GLU A 3 21.17 -27.72 35.81
C GLU A 3 21.52 -26.62 34.79
N GLU A 4 21.80 -25.35 35.07
CA GLU A 4 22.06 -24.56 36.26
C GLU A 4 21.97 -23.07 35.81
N THR A 5 21.67 -22.17 36.74
CA THR A 5 22.11 -20.75 36.93
C THR A 5 22.86 -20.02 35.78
N GLU A 6 22.69 -18.72 35.51
CA GLU A 6 22.93 -17.60 36.42
C GLU A 6 22.63 -16.25 35.73
N THR A 7 22.23 -15.29 36.55
CA THR A 7 22.00 -13.84 36.35
C THR A 7 23.19 -13.09 35.73
N ILE A 8 22.95 -11.98 35.01
CA ILE A 8 23.68 -10.69 35.11
C ILE A 8 22.90 -9.59 34.35
N GLU A 9 22.54 -8.55 35.12
CA GLU A 9 22.14 -7.21 34.69
C GLU A 9 23.31 -6.47 34.01
N ASN A 10 23.08 -5.64 32.99
CA ASN A 10 23.64 -4.27 33.02
C ASN A 10 23.04 -3.32 31.96
N GLU A 11 22.60 -2.17 32.49
CA GLU A 11 22.74 -0.79 31.99
C GLU A 11 21.97 -0.27 30.75
N GLN A 12 21.01 0.61 31.09
CA GLN A 12 20.68 1.88 30.45
C GLN A 12 21.90 2.60 29.82
N THR A 13 21.71 3.24 28.66
CA THR A 13 21.62 4.71 28.56
C THR A 13 21.11 5.13 27.18
N SER A 14 20.09 5.98 27.23
CA SER A 14 19.62 6.91 26.21
C SER A 14 20.67 7.94 25.82
N GLU A 15 20.69 8.37 24.56
CA GLU A 15 20.92 9.75 24.08
C GLU A 15 20.85 9.71 22.54
N SER A 16 19.76 10.07 21.85
CA SER A 16 19.18 11.39 21.56
C SER A 16 20.11 12.42 20.90
N GLU A 17 19.84 12.59 19.61
CA GLU A 17 19.83 13.82 18.81
C GLU A 17 21.07 14.30 18.06
N ALA A 18 20.81 14.43 16.75
CA ALA A 18 21.51 15.18 15.75
C ALA A 18 21.40 16.70 15.98
N THR A 19 22.37 17.47 15.50
CA THR A 19 22.13 18.68 14.69
C THR A 19 23.42 19.18 14.06
N VAL A 20 23.25 19.83 12.91
CA VAL A 20 24.23 20.21 11.88
C VAL A 20 24.41 21.74 11.91
N ASP A 21 25.49 22.22 11.25
CA ASP A 21 25.71 23.58 10.69
C ASP A 21 26.09 24.70 11.68
N GLU A 22 26.82 25.77 11.35
CA GLU A 22 27.69 26.21 10.24
C GLU A 22 28.32 27.55 10.73
N THR A 23 29.45 27.96 10.16
CA THR A 23 29.92 29.36 9.96
C THR A 23 30.45 30.29 11.09
N ALA A 24 31.59 30.91 10.73
CA ALA A 24 31.98 32.34 10.85
C ALA A 24 32.60 32.93 12.15
N THR A 25 33.93 33.13 12.06
CA THR A 25 34.69 34.42 12.04
C THR A 25 34.64 35.43 13.20
N GLU A 26 35.86 35.97 13.49
CA GLU A 26 36.26 37.15 14.31
C GLU A 26 36.21 36.98 15.84
N ASP A 27 37.09 37.54 16.66
CA ASP A 27 38.35 38.28 16.60
C ASP A 27 38.80 38.38 18.08
N GLY A 28 40.10 38.52 18.39
CA GLY A 28 40.52 38.70 19.78
C GLY A 28 41.96 38.33 20.04
N GLY A 29 42.87 39.22 19.67
CA GLY A 29 44.30 39.10 19.91
C GLY A 29 44.71 39.10 21.38
N THR A 30 45.88 38.54 21.63
CA THR A 30 46.81 39.02 22.65
C THR A 30 48.22 38.80 22.11
N GLU A 31 48.88 39.92 21.84
CA GLU A 31 50.30 40.03 21.55
C GLU A 31 51.11 39.56 22.76
N GLU A 32 52.12 38.73 22.54
CA GLU A 32 53.40 38.84 23.27
C GLU A 32 54.54 38.26 22.43
N GLN A 33 55.71 38.83 22.66
CA GLN A 33 56.83 39.09 21.75
C GLN A 33 57.71 37.90 21.35
N PRO A 34 58.58 38.06 20.32
CA PRO A 34 59.35 36.99 19.71
C PRO A 34 60.61 36.70 20.52
N GLU A 35 60.71 35.51 21.12
CA GLU A 35 62.01 34.96 21.51
C GLU A 35 62.75 34.44 20.26
N VAL A 36 63.57 35.34 19.76
CA VAL A 36 64.91 35.11 19.21
C VAL A 36 65.36 33.65 19.23
N ALA A 37 65.45 33.08 18.04
CA ALA A 37 66.39 32.05 17.61
C ALA A 37 67.28 31.46 18.71
N GLN A 38 66.80 30.39 19.36
CA GLN A 38 67.70 29.37 19.89
C GLN A 38 67.98 28.39 18.76
N GLU A 39 68.99 28.79 17.99
CA GLU A 39 69.81 27.95 17.14
C GLU A 39 70.42 26.85 18.03
N ALA A 40 69.62 25.81 18.30
CA ALA A 40 70.13 24.53 18.73
C ALA A 40 70.89 23.97 17.53
N ALA A 41 72.17 24.33 17.47
CA ALA A 41 73.22 23.63 16.76
C ALA A 41 73.30 22.19 17.30
N ALA A 42 72.29 21.39 16.96
CA ALA A 42 72.50 19.97 16.75
C ALA A 42 73.43 19.92 15.55
N GLU A 43 74.71 19.62 15.83
CA GLU A 43 75.68 19.27 14.80
C GLU A 43 74.96 18.41 13.76
N PRO A 44 74.84 18.85 12.49
CA PRO A 44 74.55 17.91 11.46
C PRO A 44 75.79 17.01 11.46
N GLU A 45 75.71 15.83 12.08
CA GLU A 45 76.47 14.71 11.58
C GLU A 45 76.01 14.57 10.13
N GLU A 46 76.70 15.31 9.24
CA GLU A 46 76.59 15.25 7.81
C GLU A 46 77.06 13.85 7.42
N LYS A 47 76.20 12.86 7.67
CA LYS A 47 76.19 11.62 6.91
C LYS A 47 76.20 12.09 5.47
N PRO A 48 77.27 11.84 4.70
CA PRO A 48 77.38 12.35 3.35
C PRO A 48 76.11 11.93 2.63
N PHE A 49 75.37 12.90 2.08
CA PHE A 49 74.13 12.64 1.34
C PHE A 49 74.47 11.64 0.25
N ASP A 50 74.12 10.39 0.51
CA ASP A 50 74.55 9.27 -0.30
C ASP A 50 73.63 9.26 -1.52
N ARG A 51 73.95 10.13 -2.50
CA ARG A 51 73.14 10.41 -3.70
C ARG A 51 72.59 9.15 -4.32
N LYS A 52 73.40 8.08 -4.34
CA LYS A 52 73.04 6.77 -4.88
C LYS A 52 71.89 6.09 -4.12
N ARG A 53 71.86 6.17 -2.78
CA ARG A 53 70.77 5.62 -1.96
C ARG A 53 69.48 6.41 -2.13
N PHE A 54 69.58 7.73 -2.15
CA PHE A 54 68.44 8.60 -2.37
C PHE A 54 67.83 8.42 -3.77
N GLU A 55 68.66 8.34 -4.82
CA GLU A 55 68.22 8.04 -6.18
C GLU A 55 67.54 6.67 -6.28
N ALA A 56 68.05 5.65 -5.57
CA ALA A 56 67.44 4.32 -5.52
C ALA A 56 66.08 4.34 -4.81
N GLU A 57 65.94 5.05 -3.70
CA GLU A 57 64.66 5.23 -2.99
C GLU A 57 63.66 6.02 -3.83
N LEU A 58 64.11 7.10 -4.49
CA LEU A 58 63.27 7.88 -5.40
C LEU A 58 62.78 7.04 -6.57
N ARG A 59 63.65 6.20 -7.15
CA ARG A 59 63.29 5.26 -8.22
C ARG A 59 62.27 4.22 -7.75
N LYS A 60 62.42 3.72 -6.52
CA LYS A 60 61.48 2.78 -5.89
C LYS A 60 60.11 3.42 -5.64
N LYS A 61 60.07 4.63 -5.07
CA LYS A 61 58.81 5.35 -4.85
C LYS A 61 58.12 5.73 -6.17
N ASN A 62 58.90 6.10 -7.19
CA ASN A 62 58.36 6.39 -8.51
C ASN A 62 57.77 5.15 -9.19
N SER A 63 58.38 3.97 -9.03
CA SER A 63 57.81 2.72 -9.57
C SER A 63 56.57 2.28 -8.80
N GLU A 64 56.54 2.43 -7.48
CA GLU A 64 55.35 2.19 -6.65
C GLU A 64 54.19 3.13 -7.03
N ALA A 65 54.45 4.43 -7.18
CA ALA A 65 53.46 5.40 -7.63
C ALA A 65 52.95 5.10 -9.05
N ALA A 66 53.84 4.68 -9.95
CA ALA A 66 53.43 4.26 -11.30
C ALA A 66 52.54 3.01 -11.27
N ASN A 67 52.84 2.04 -10.42
CA ASN A 67 52.02 0.83 -10.26
C ASN A 67 50.66 1.13 -9.62
N LEU A 68 50.60 2.02 -8.63
CA LEU A 68 49.34 2.46 -8.03
C LEU A 68 48.48 3.20 -9.04
N ARG A 69 49.06 4.10 -9.86
CA ARG A 69 48.35 4.78 -10.94
C ARG A 69 47.79 3.80 -11.97
N LYS A 70 48.53 2.75 -12.33
CA LYS A 70 48.04 1.69 -13.23
C LYS A 70 46.84 0.96 -12.62
N ARG A 71 46.95 0.53 -11.36
CA ARG A 71 45.85 -0.15 -10.65
C ARG A 71 44.61 0.72 -10.49
N LEU A 72 44.78 2.01 -10.21
CA LEU A 72 43.66 2.96 -10.15
C LEU A 72 42.98 3.09 -11.51
N LYS A 73 43.77 3.24 -12.58
CA LYS A 73 43.24 3.32 -13.95
C LYS A 73 42.51 2.04 -14.38
N GLU A 74 42.90 0.88 -13.87
CA GLU A 74 42.23 -0.41 -14.09
C GLU A 74 40.97 -0.57 -13.21
N ALA A 75 40.97 -0.03 -12.00
CA ALA A 75 39.84 -0.12 -11.06
C ALA A 75 38.72 0.89 -11.36
N GLU A 76 39.04 2.06 -11.88
CA GLU A 76 38.07 3.11 -12.27
C GLU A 76 36.93 2.61 -13.18
N PRO A 77 37.18 1.89 -14.30
CA PRO A 77 36.09 1.39 -15.15
C PRO A 77 35.24 0.32 -14.45
N LEU A 78 35.86 -0.54 -13.63
CA LEU A 78 35.15 -1.57 -12.87
C LEU A 78 34.20 -0.94 -11.83
N LEU A 79 34.66 0.09 -11.13
CA LEU A 79 33.82 0.85 -10.20
C LEU A 79 32.68 1.59 -10.93
N ALA A 80 32.95 2.15 -12.11
CA ALA A 80 31.91 2.80 -12.92
C ALA A 80 30.86 1.81 -13.42
N GLU A 81 31.26 0.60 -13.84
CA GLU A 81 30.35 -0.47 -14.22
C GLU A 81 29.52 -0.98 -13.04
N LEU A 82 30.13 -1.16 -11.87
CA LEU A 82 29.41 -1.54 -10.65
C LEU A 82 28.37 -0.51 -10.25
N LYS A 83 28.72 0.78 -10.27
CA LYS A 83 27.76 1.86 -10.00
C LYS A 83 26.59 1.84 -10.98
N ARG A 84 26.86 1.71 -12.28
CA ARG A 84 25.79 1.61 -13.30
C ARG A 84 24.87 0.42 -13.08
N ARG A 85 25.41 -0.75 -12.68
CA ARG A 85 24.60 -1.92 -12.35
C ARG A 85 23.77 -1.68 -11.10
N GLN A 86 24.36 -1.14 -10.04
CA GLN A 86 23.62 -0.80 -8.82
C GLN A 86 22.53 0.23 -9.06
N ASP A 87 22.78 1.26 -9.86
CA ASP A 87 21.77 2.26 -10.21
C ASP A 87 20.63 1.65 -11.03
N ALA A 88 20.95 0.76 -11.98
CA ALA A 88 19.95 0.02 -12.75
C ALA A 88 19.14 -0.95 -11.88
N GLU A 89 19.80 -1.78 -11.08
CA GLU A 89 19.17 -2.72 -10.14
C GLU A 89 18.30 -1.99 -9.12
N ARG A 90 18.75 -0.85 -8.60
CA ARG A 90 17.97 -0.01 -7.70
C ARG A 90 16.71 0.50 -8.39
N SER A 91 16.85 1.02 -9.61
CA SER A 91 15.68 1.49 -10.39
C SER A 91 14.69 0.37 -10.72
N GLU A 92 15.18 -0.86 -10.96
CA GLU A 92 14.33 -2.03 -11.17
C GLU A 92 13.66 -2.47 -9.87
N SER A 93 14.39 -2.45 -8.76
CA SER A 93 13.85 -2.77 -7.44
C SER A 93 12.75 -1.80 -7.02
N ASP A 94 12.96 -0.50 -7.22
CA ASP A 94 11.96 0.54 -6.92
C ASP A 94 10.70 0.33 -7.78
N ARG A 95 10.90 0.02 -9.07
CA ARG A 95 9.80 -0.28 -9.99
C ARG A 95 9.03 -1.55 -9.61
N LEU A 96 9.71 -2.57 -9.08
CA LEU A 96 9.08 -3.80 -8.59
C LEU A 96 8.33 -3.56 -7.28
N THR A 97 8.89 -2.75 -6.36
CA THR A 97 8.20 -2.38 -5.12
C THR A 97 6.93 -1.58 -5.39
N ASP A 98 6.98 -0.64 -6.35
CA ASP A 98 5.80 0.13 -6.75
C ASP A 98 4.71 -0.76 -7.34
N GLN A 99 5.09 -1.73 -8.20
CA GLN A 99 4.15 -2.69 -8.75
C GLN A 99 3.54 -3.60 -7.67
N LEU A 100 4.35 -4.04 -6.71
CA LEU A 100 3.91 -4.87 -5.60
C LEU A 100 2.92 -4.09 -4.72
N ALA A 101 3.25 -2.84 -4.36
CA ALA A 101 2.37 -1.97 -3.59
C ALA A 101 1.04 -1.72 -4.32
N ALA A 102 1.09 -1.39 -5.62
CA ALA A 102 -0.12 -1.20 -6.42
C ALA A 102 -0.97 -2.48 -6.52
N ALA A 103 -0.33 -3.65 -6.67
CA ALA A 103 -1.04 -4.92 -6.68
C ALA A 103 -1.69 -5.24 -5.33
N GLN A 104 -1.00 -4.99 -4.21
CA GLN A 104 -1.54 -5.15 -2.86
C GLN A 104 -2.73 -4.23 -2.62
N GLU A 105 -2.65 -2.96 -3.05
CA GLU A 105 -3.77 -2.02 -2.94
C GLU A 105 -4.97 -2.50 -3.76
N GLN A 106 -4.76 -3.00 -4.98
CA GLN A 106 -5.84 -3.56 -5.79
C GLN A 106 -6.48 -4.80 -5.15
N ILE A 107 -5.67 -5.69 -4.55
CA ILE A 107 -6.15 -6.87 -3.85
C ILE A 107 -7.00 -6.47 -2.64
N THR A 108 -6.53 -5.54 -1.81
CA THR A 108 -7.26 -5.06 -0.63
C THR A 108 -8.57 -4.40 -1.02
N GLN A 109 -8.58 -3.50 -2.01
CA GLN A 109 -9.80 -2.90 -2.52
C GLN A 109 -10.79 -3.93 -3.07
N THR A 110 -10.30 -4.95 -3.78
CA THR A 110 -11.15 -6.01 -4.33
C THR A 110 -11.76 -6.86 -3.23
N ARG A 111 -10.98 -7.23 -2.21
CA ARG A 111 -11.45 -7.98 -1.04
C ARG A 111 -12.53 -7.20 -0.28
N GLN A 112 -12.31 -5.91 -0.02
CA GLN A 112 -13.32 -5.05 0.63
C GLN A 112 -14.62 -4.96 -0.17
N ARG A 113 -14.54 -4.82 -1.50
CA ARG A 113 -15.73 -4.83 -2.36
C ARG A 113 -16.45 -6.17 -2.32
N LEU A 114 -15.69 -7.26 -2.27
CA LEU A 114 -16.23 -8.62 -2.23
C LEU A 114 -16.99 -8.85 -0.91
N VAL A 115 -16.37 -8.58 0.25
CA VAL A 115 -17.06 -8.68 1.55
C VAL A 115 -18.27 -7.76 1.61
N ARG A 116 -18.13 -6.50 1.18
CA ARG A 116 -19.26 -5.58 1.12
C ARG A 116 -20.43 -6.13 0.33
N SER A 117 -20.17 -6.68 -0.86
CA SER A 117 -21.20 -7.27 -1.70
C SER A 117 -21.81 -8.52 -1.08
N HIS A 118 -21.00 -9.32 -0.38
CA HIS A 118 -21.42 -10.53 0.30
C HIS A 118 -22.32 -10.22 1.50
N VAL A 119 -21.90 -9.31 2.37
CA VAL A 119 -22.71 -8.79 3.49
C VAL A 119 -24.02 -8.20 2.97
N GLN A 120 -23.97 -7.42 1.89
CA GLN A 120 -25.18 -6.85 1.28
C GLN A 120 -26.12 -7.93 0.74
N ALA A 121 -25.58 -8.99 0.14
CA ALA A 121 -26.35 -10.12 -0.38
C ALA A 121 -27.01 -10.90 0.77
N LEU A 122 -26.26 -11.23 1.83
CA LEU A 122 -26.78 -11.90 3.02
C LEU A 122 -27.82 -11.03 3.72
N ALA A 123 -27.54 -9.74 3.95
CA ALA A 123 -28.50 -8.82 4.56
C ALA A 123 -29.81 -8.72 3.75
N GLY A 124 -29.73 -8.76 2.42
CA GLY A 124 -30.89 -8.75 1.53
C GLY A 124 -31.70 -10.06 1.50
N SER A 125 -31.10 -11.19 1.88
CA SER A 125 -31.79 -12.47 2.01
C SER A 125 -32.31 -12.67 3.44
N ALA A 126 -33.42 -13.41 3.53
CA ALA A 126 -33.88 -13.96 4.80
C ALA A 126 -33.28 -15.35 4.97
N SER A 127 -32.86 -15.68 6.19
CA SER A 127 -32.44 -17.03 6.59
C SER A 127 -33.41 -17.56 7.65
N ASP A 128 -33.28 -18.85 8.01
CA ASP A 128 -34.13 -19.47 9.02
C ASP A 128 -34.07 -18.76 10.38
N ALA A 129 -32.91 -18.15 10.69
CA ALA A 129 -32.67 -17.44 11.94
C ALA A 129 -32.97 -15.93 11.88
N ARG A 130 -33.09 -15.33 10.68
CA ARG A 130 -33.08 -13.87 10.52
C ARG A 130 -33.94 -13.40 9.34
N ALA A 131 -34.77 -12.38 9.59
CA ALA A 131 -35.48 -11.68 8.52
C ALA A 131 -34.53 -10.86 7.62
N ALA A 132 -34.88 -10.65 6.35
CA ALA A 132 -34.14 -9.76 5.46
C ALA A 132 -34.16 -8.31 5.99
N PHE A 133 -33.09 -7.54 5.76
CA PHE A 133 -33.06 -6.11 6.07
C PHE A 133 -33.96 -5.33 5.09
N ALA A 134 -34.55 -4.24 5.58
CA ALA A 134 -35.32 -3.30 4.75
C ALA A 134 -34.38 -2.56 3.78
N ASP A 135 -33.23 -2.12 4.28
CA ASP A 135 -32.11 -1.60 3.49
C ASP A 135 -30.83 -2.41 3.81
N PRO A 136 -30.35 -3.26 2.88
CA PRO A 136 -29.11 -4.01 3.06
C PRO A 136 -27.87 -3.12 3.23
N ALA A 137 -27.89 -1.87 2.76
CA ALA A 137 -26.75 -0.96 2.89
C ALA A 137 -26.53 -0.50 4.35
N ASP A 138 -27.59 -0.44 5.16
CA ASP A 138 -27.51 -0.09 6.59
C ASP A 138 -26.70 -1.13 7.38
N ALA A 139 -26.81 -2.40 6.99
CA ALA A 139 -26.03 -3.48 7.60
C ALA A 139 -24.54 -3.34 7.30
N VAL A 140 -24.18 -3.05 6.04
CA VAL A 140 -22.79 -2.83 5.62
C VAL A 140 -22.14 -1.68 6.39
N GLY A 141 -22.87 -0.59 6.66
CA GLY A 141 -22.35 0.55 7.41
C GLY A 141 -22.24 0.33 8.93
N ALA A 142 -22.86 -0.73 9.46
CA ALA A 142 -22.91 -1.01 10.89
C ALA A 142 -21.93 -2.11 11.34
N LEU A 143 -21.37 -2.89 10.40
CA LEU A 143 -20.46 -3.99 10.65
C LEU A 143 -19.02 -3.62 10.27
N ASP A 144 -18.05 -4.30 10.89
CA ASP A 144 -16.63 -4.16 10.55
C ASP A 144 -16.23 -5.18 9.47
N LEU A 145 -16.20 -4.73 8.21
CA LEU A 145 -16.04 -5.61 7.06
C LEU A 145 -14.68 -6.33 7.02
N ASP A 146 -13.62 -5.71 7.55
CA ASP A 146 -12.28 -6.29 7.48
C ASP A 146 -12.12 -7.46 8.48
N SER A 147 -12.96 -7.52 9.52
CA SER A 147 -12.96 -8.59 10.52
C SER A 147 -13.45 -9.94 10.00
N TYR A 148 -14.16 -9.96 8.87
CA TYR A 148 -14.74 -11.17 8.28
C TYR A 148 -13.84 -11.83 7.23
N ILE A 149 -12.65 -11.27 6.99
CA ILE A 149 -11.67 -11.83 6.05
C ILE A 149 -10.62 -12.57 6.88
N ASP A 150 -10.47 -13.86 6.61
CA ASP A 150 -9.44 -14.66 7.28
C ASP A 150 -8.04 -14.41 6.66
N PRO A 151 -6.96 -14.97 7.26
CA PRO A 151 -5.61 -14.83 6.72
C PRO A 151 -5.44 -15.40 5.30
N ASP A 152 -6.26 -16.38 4.92
CA ASP A 152 -6.24 -17.03 3.60
C ASP A 152 -6.99 -16.18 2.56
N GLY A 153 -7.82 -15.23 3.01
CA GLY A 153 -8.61 -14.32 2.19
C GLY A 153 -10.04 -14.81 1.93
N ASP A 154 -10.48 -15.85 2.61
CA ASP A 154 -11.85 -16.36 2.58
C ASP A 154 -12.75 -15.55 3.53
N ILE A 155 -14.05 -15.55 3.23
CA ILE A 155 -15.06 -14.82 4.01
C ILE A 155 -15.68 -15.77 5.02
N ASP A 156 -15.67 -15.38 6.29
CA ASP A 156 -16.43 -16.06 7.33
C ASP A 156 -17.92 -15.70 7.25
N GLU A 157 -18.65 -16.44 6.42
CA GLU A 157 -20.10 -16.25 6.24
C GLU A 157 -20.88 -16.47 7.56
N ALA A 158 -20.43 -17.41 8.40
CA ALA A 158 -21.10 -17.74 9.65
C ALA A 158 -21.00 -16.60 10.67
N ALA A 159 -19.83 -15.97 10.78
CA ALA A 159 -19.64 -14.78 11.60
C ALA A 159 -20.52 -13.62 11.11
N ILE A 160 -20.59 -13.39 9.79
CA ILE A 160 -21.46 -12.36 9.21
C ILE A 160 -22.92 -12.62 9.56
N GLU A 161 -23.40 -13.85 9.41
CA GLU A 161 -24.79 -14.18 9.72
C GLU A 161 -25.14 -13.96 11.20
N ALA A 162 -24.25 -14.37 12.11
CA ALA A 162 -24.42 -14.17 13.54
C ALA A 162 -24.50 -12.68 13.90
N ASP A 163 -23.60 -11.86 13.35
CA ASP A 163 -23.58 -10.42 13.61
C ASP A 163 -24.76 -9.70 12.97
N LEU A 164 -25.19 -10.12 11.77
CA LEU A 164 -26.41 -9.61 11.14
C LEU A 164 -27.65 -9.93 11.99
N GLN A 165 -27.71 -11.11 12.60
CA GLN A 165 -28.80 -11.49 13.51
C GLN A 165 -28.78 -10.60 14.75
N ALA A 166 -27.63 -10.49 15.42
CA ALA A 166 -27.45 -9.63 16.59
C ALA A 166 -27.79 -8.15 16.28
N LEU A 167 -27.49 -7.70 15.05
CA LEU A 167 -27.81 -6.36 14.60
C LEU A 167 -29.32 -6.13 14.50
N LEU A 168 -30.09 -7.09 13.98
CA LEU A 168 -31.55 -7.00 13.93
C LEU A 168 -32.20 -7.12 15.31
N GLU A 169 -31.63 -7.94 16.20
CA GLU A 169 -32.10 -8.02 17.60
C GLU A 169 -31.94 -6.65 18.30
N ARG A 170 -30.82 -5.97 18.05
CA ARG A 170 -30.58 -4.60 18.55
C ARG A 170 -31.42 -3.54 17.84
N LYS A 171 -31.68 -3.72 16.54
CA LYS A 171 -32.36 -2.75 15.66
C LYS A 171 -33.50 -3.42 14.90
N PRO A 172 -34.63 -3.75 15.56
CA PRO A 172 -35.71 -4.53 14.94
C PRO A 172 -36.42 -3.77 13.81
N HIS A 173 -36.38 -2.44 13.81
CA HIS A 173 -36.96 -1.60 12.76
C HIS A 173 -36.18 -1.65 11.43
N TRP A 174 -34.97 -2.21 11.43
CA TRP A 174 -34.19 -2.45 10.20
C TRP A 174 -34.63 -3.72 9.49
N ALA A 175 -35.40 -4.59 10.15
CA ALA A 175 -35.97 -5.76 9.49
C ALA A 175 -37.04 -5.32 8.48
N LYS A 176 -37.02 -5.96 7.31
CA LYS A 176 -38.06 -5.80 6.30
C LYS A 176 -39.38 -6.24 6.90
N ALA A 177 -40.36 -5.35 6.87
CA ALA A 177 -41.72 -5.71 7.29
C ALA A 177 -42.19 -6.90 6.46
N GLN A 178 -42.45 -8.02 7.13
CA GLN A 178 -43.13 -9.17 6.52
C GLN A 178 -44.41 -8.64 5.87
N PRO A 179 -44.67 -8.91 4.58
CA PRO A 179 -45.93 -8.54 3.98
C PRO A 179 -47.02 -9.20 4.84
N GLN A 180 -47.85 -8.40 5.49
CA GLN A 180 -48.97 -8.96 6.21
C GLN A 180 -49.82 -9.75 5.21
N GLU A 181 -49.80 -11.07 5.35
CA GLU A 181 -50.72 -12.01 4.70
C GLU A 181 -52.12 -11.75 5.25
N GLY A 182 -52.71 -10.65 4.81
CA GLY A 182 -54.07 -10.24 5.08
C GLY A 182 -54.70 -9.76 3.77
N PRO A 183 -56.00 -10.00 3.54
CA PRO A 183 -56.63 -9.78 2.24
C PRO A 183 -56.72 -8.29 1.92
N ARG A 184 -55.67 -7.75 1.31
CA ARG A 184 -55.60 -6.35 0.87
C ARG A 184 -55.75 -6.28 -0.64
N ARG A 185 -57.01 -6.42 -1.07
CA ARG A 185 -57.71 -5.57 -2.05
C ARG A 185 -59.06 -6.25 -2.34
N PRO A 186 -60.20 -5.55 -2.24
CA PRO A 186 -61.39 -6.04 -2.93
C PRO A 186 -61.01 -6.21 -4.40
N ALA A 187 -61.34 -7.38 -4.96
CA ALA A 187 -61.04 -7.67 -6.35
C ALA A 187 -61.56 -6.52 -7.23
N PRO A 188 -60.76 -6.01 -8.18
CA PRO A 188 -61.21 -4.94 -9.06
C PRO A 188 -62.46 -5.40 -9.81
N ASP A 189 -63.59 -4.77 -9.49
CA ASP A 189 -64.86 -5.03 -10.15
C ASP A 189 -64.74 -4.58 -11.61
N ARG A 190 -64.67 -5.57 -12.50
CA ARG A 190 -64.50 -5.37 -13.95
C ARG A 190 -65.70 -4.65 -14.59
N THR A 191 -66.82 -4.51 -13.87
CA THR A 191 -68.00 -3.78 -14.33
C THR A 191 -67.90 -2.27 -14.10
N GLN A 192 -66.96 -1.81 -13.27
CA GLN A 192 -66.74 -0.39 -12.96
C GLN A 192 -65.78 0.32 -13.93
N ALA A 193 -65.04 -0.43 -14.77
CA ALA A 193 -64.13 0.16 -15.75
C ALA A 193 -64.89 0.52 -17.04
N SER A 194 -64.91 1.81 -17.41
CA SER A 194 -65.50 2.34 -18.66
C SER A 194 -64.87 1.82 -19.97
N GLY A 195 -64.00 0.81 -19.92
CA GLY A 195 -63.38 0.13 -21.08
C GLY A 195 -63.88 -1.29 -21.35
N ALA A 196 -64.80 -1.84 -20.55
CA ALA A 196 -65.21 -3.25 -20.62
C ALA A 196 -65.98 -3.67 -21.90
N LYS A 197 -66.14 -2.77 -22.89
CA LYS A 197 -66.76 -3.04 -24.19
C LYS A 197 -65.85 -2.79 -25.40
N GLN A 198 -64.53 -2.78 -25.23
CA GLN A 198 -63.63 -2.90 -26.38
C GLN A 198 -63.42 -4.39 -26.65
N THR A 199 -64.23 -4.96 -27.55
CA THR A 199 -63.96 -6.26 -28.15
C THR A 199 -62.63 -6.17 -28.87
N ARG A 200 -61.53 -6.59 -28.23
CA ARG A 200 -60.28 -6.88 -28.94
C ARG A 200 -60.61 -7.93 -29.99
N THR A 201 -60.52 -7.55 -31.26
CA THR A 201 -60.54 -8.49 -32.38
C THR A 201 -59.36 -9.43 -32.19
N LEU A 202 -59.65 -10.72 -31.99
CA LEU A 202 -58.68 -11.74 -31.59
C LEU A 202 -57.72 -12.16 -32.73
N ALA A 203 -57.84 -11.58 -33.92
CA ALA A 203 -57.01 -11.95 -35.06
C ALA A 203 -56.36 -10.71 -35.71
N PRO A 204 -55.01 -10.61 -35.72
CA PRO A 204 -54.29 -9.55 -36.42
C PRO A 204 -54.53 -9.55 -37.94
N ALA A 205 -54.98 -10.67 -38.50
CA ALA A 205 -55.38 -10.78 -39.91
C ALA A 205 -56.59 -9.90 -40.25
N ASP A 206 -57.52 -9.70 -39.32
CA ASP A 206 -58.72 -8.88 -39.56
C ASP A 206 -58.40 -7.38 -39.55
N GLU A 207 -57.44 -6.96 -38.72
CA GLU A 207 -56.92 -5.58 -38.72
C GLU A 207 -56.20 -5.26 -40.02
N PHE A 208 -55.35 -6.18 -40.51
CA PHE A 208 -54.67 -6.04 -41.79
C PHE A 208 -55.64 -6.03 -42.97
N ALA A 209 -56.65 -6.90 -42.96
CA ALA A 209 -57.68 -6.91 -44.00
C ALA A 209 -58.53 -5.63 -44.02
N GLY A 210 -58.83 -5.06 -42.85
CA GLY A 210 -59.51 -3.77 -42.75
C GLY A 210 -58.68 -2.62 -43.32
N TRP A 211 -57.38 -2.58 -42.98
CA TRP A 211 -56.44 -1.60 -43.51
C TRP A 211 -56.28 -1.68 -45.03
N LEU A 212 -56.14 -2.90 -45.56
CA LEU A 212 -55.94 -3.13 -47.00
C LEU A 212 -57.18 -2.77 -47.83
N LYS A 213 -58.38 -3.02 -47.29
CA LYS A 213 -59.65 -2.59 -47.91
C LYS A 213 -59.83 -1.07 -47.90
N ALA A 214 -59.27 -0.36 -46.93
CA ALA A 214 -59.33 1.11 -46.87
C ALA A 214 -58.44 1.75 -47.96
N GLN A 215 -57.29 1.15 -48.26
CA GLN A 215 -56.37 1.63 -49.31
C GLN A 215 -56.88 1.36 -50.73
N LEU A 216 -57.67 0.30 -50.94
CA LEU A 216 -58.22 -0.07 -52.25
C LEU A 216 -59.50 0.68 -52.67
N LYS A 217 -59.99 1.60 -51.84
CA LYS A 217 -61.20 2.40 -52.10
C LYS A 217 -60.93 3.83 -52.58
N GLN A 218 -59.71 4.12 -53.05
CA GLN A 218 -59.38 5.35 -53.77
C GLN A 218 -59.27 5.12 -55.27
#